data_AF-A0A532CXW8-F1
#
_entry.id   AF-A0A532CXW8-F1
#
_cell.length_a   1.000
_cell.length_b   1.000
_cell.length_c   1.000
_cell.angle_alpha   90.00
_cell.angle_beta   90.00
_cell.angle_gamma   90.00
#
_symmetry.space_group_name_H-M   'P 1'
#
loop_
_entity.id
_entity.type
_entity.pdbx_description
1 polymer ?
#
loop_
_entity_poly.entity_id
_entity_poly.type
_entity_poly.pdbx_seq_one_letter_code
_entity_poly.pdbx_strand_id
1 'polypeptide(L)'
;ISKVELSFDAGKTWNECQIEPPMSPYSWVIWNYTWKPSQRGKFQTVVRATDTKGQLQIAEIVRPQPAGASGLHTIIADVEQT
;
A
#
# COMPACT_ATOMS: atom_id res chain seq x y z
N ILE A 1 3.74 -12.42 -1.46
CA ILE A 1 4.08 -10.98 -1.56
C ILE A 1 5.54 -10.83 -1.18
N SER A 2 6.35 -10.12 -1.98
CA SER A 2 7.78 -9.89 -1.70
C SER A 2 8.06 -8.49 -1.18
N LYS A 3 7.22 -7.50 -1.53
CA LYS A 3 7.37 -6.11 -1.13
C LYS A 3 6.02 -5.43 -0.99
N VAL A 4 5.89 -4.53 -0.02
CA VAL A 4 4.76 -3.63 0.14
C VAL A 4 5.33 -2.22 0.33
N GLU A 5 4.75 -1.25 -0.37
CA GLU A 5 5.20 0.14 -0.31
C GLU A 5 4.01 1.06 -0.04
N LEU A 6 4.24 2.07 0.80
CA LEU A 6 3.31 3.14 1.11
C LEU A 6 3.80 4.47 0.56
N SER A 7 2.87 5.21 -0.03
CA SER A 7 3.03 6.62 -0.35
C SER A 7 2.12 7.44 0.55
N PHE A 8 2.58 8.62 0.97
CA PHE A 8 1.79 9.62 1.71
C PHE A 8 1.51 10.87 0.86
N ASP A 9 1.90 10.85 -0.42
CA ASP A 9 1.87 11.99 -1.35
C ASP A 9 1.20 11.63 -2.69
N ALA A 10 0.17 10.78 -2.64
CA ALA A 10 -0.60 10.32 -3.79
C ALA A 10 0.22 9.54 -4.86
N GLY A 11 1.21 8.76 -4.40
CA GLY A 11 2.01 7.86 -5.23
C GLY A 11 3.26 8.49 -5.86
N LYS A 12 3.65 9.70 -5.46
CA LYS A 12 4.85 10.37 -6.00
C LYS A 12 6.13 9.79 -5.40
N THR A 13 6.13 9.52 -4.10
CA THR A 13 7.23 8.85 -3.39
C THR A 13 6.72 7.61 -2.66
N TRP A 14 7.60 6.61 -2.51
CA TRP A 14 7.25 5.29 -1.98
C TRP A 14 8.22 4.91 -0.86
N ASN A 15 7.66 4.41 0.23
CA ASN A 15 8.37 3.97 1.42
C ASN A 15 8.11 2.48 1.61
N GLU A 16 9.17 1.69 1.72
CA GLU A 16 9.05 0.24 1.92
C GLU A 16 8.52 -0.06 3.33
N CYS A 17 7.57 -1.00 3.41
CA CYS A 17 6.96 -1.47 4.65
C CYS A 17 7.70 -2.69 5.20
N GLN A 18 7.61 -2.89 6.51
CA GLN A 18 8.08 -4.12 7.13
C GLN A 18 7.05 -5.23 6.89
N ILE A 19 7.51 -6.38 6.41
CA ILE A 19 6.70 -7.55 6.13
C ILE A 19 6.97 -8.60 7.21
N GLU A 20 5.91 -9.12 7.81
CA GLU A 20 6.01 -10.21 8.76
C GLU A 20 6.18 -11.56 8.05
N PRO A 21 6.82 -12.56 8.69
CA PRO A 21 6.96 -13.88 8.11
C PRO A 21 5.59 -14.47 7.73
N PRO A 22 5.38 -14.88 6.46
CA PRO A 22 4.10 -15.43 6.02
C PRO A 22 3.87 -16.83 6.61
N MET A 23 2.62 -17.14 6.96
CA MET A 23 2.24 -18.47 7.45
C MET A 23 2.35 -19.56 6.38
N SER A 24 2.23 -19.17 5.10
CA SER A 24 2.30 -20.06 3.93
C SER A 24 2.52 -19.25 2.65
N PRO A 25 3.13 -19.82 1.58
CA PRO A 25 3.25 -19.16 0.27
C PRO A 25 1.91 -18.78 -0.37
N TYR A 26 0.80 -19.40 0.05
CA TYR A 26 -0.55 -19.14 -0.47
C TYR A 26 -1.40 -18.23 0.44
N SER A 27 -0.87 -17.84 1.59
CA SER A 27 -1.58 -16.95 2.52
C SER A 27 -1.35 -15.48 2.18
N TRP A 28 -2.23 -14.61 2.68
CA TRP A 28 -1.92 -13.19 2.79
C TRP A 28 -0.69 -12.96 3.68
N VAL A 29 -0.07 -11.79 3.57
CA VAL A 29 1.07 -11.43 4.39
C VAL A 29 0.73 -10.18 5.18
N ILE A 30 1.01 -10.20 6.48
CA ILE A 30 0.86 -9.04 7.35
C ILE A 30 2.06 -8.13 7.11
N TRP A 31 1.79 -6.83 7.02
CA TRP A 31 2.81 -5.81 6.88
C TRP A 31 2.43 -4.61 7.73
N ASN A 32 3.43 -3.85 8.15
CA ASN A 32 3.23 -2.65 8.94
C ASN A 32 4.24 -1.56 8.55
N TYR A 33 3.90 -0.32 8.89
CA TYR A 33 4.76 0.84 8.69
C TYR A 33 4.53 1.84 9.82
N THR A 34 5.61 2.25 10.49
CA THR A 34 5.54 3.30 11.52
C THR A 34 5.73 4.66 10.85
N TRP A 35 4.67 5.44 10.75
CA TRP A 35 4.71 6.76 10.15
C TRP A 35 4.89 7.87 11.19
N LYS A 36 5.85 8.77 10.93
CA LYS A 36 6.06 10.01 11.68
C LYS A 36 5.87 11.21 10.73
N PRO A 37 4.67 11.79 10.65
CA PRO A 37 4.42 12.93 9.77
C PRO A 37 5.25 14.14 10.20
N SER A 38 5.82 14.86 9.23
CA SER A 38 6.60 16.07 9.49
C SER A 38 5.74 17.31 9.72
N GLN A 39 4.47 17.26 9.31
CA GLN A 39 3.51 18.36 9.43
C GLN A 39 2.08 17.83 9.60
N ARG A 40 1.21 18.66 10.16
CA ARG A 40 -0.24 18.41 10.21
C ARG A 40 -0.89 18.52 8.84
N GLY A 41 -2.08 17.96 8.70
CA GLY A 41 -2.95 18.12 7.54
C GLY A 41 -3.32 16.79 6.87
N LYS A 42 -3.88 16.90 5.67
CA LYS A 42 -4.39 15.75 4.92
C LYS A 42 -3.32 15.15 4.02
N PHE A 43 -3.12 13.85 4.15
CA PHE A 43 -2.23 13.05 3.33
C PHE A 43 -3.04 12.02 2.56
N GLN A 44 -2.78 11.94 1.26
CA GLN A 44 -3.35 10.87 0.44
C GLN A 44 -2.41 9.66 0.53
N THR A 45 -2.82 8.70 1.34
CA THR A 45 -2.06 7.48 1.59
C THR A 45 -2.44 6.42 0.57
N VAL A 46 -1.46 5.91 -0.16
CA VAL A 46 -1.65 4.89 -1.21
C VAL A 46 -0.74 3.71 -0.93
N VAL A 47 -1.25 2.49 -1.08
CA VAL A 47 -0.47 1.26 -0.92
C VAL A 47 -0.37 0.49 -2.24
N ARG A 48 0.78 -0.12 -2.49
CA ARG A 48 0.99 -1.09 -3.58
C ARG A 48 1.80 -2.28 -3.10
N ALA A 49 1.58 -3.44 -3.71
CA ALA A 49 2.32 -4.66 -3.44
C ALA A 49 3.07 -5.17 -4.68
N THR A 50 4.17 -5.87 -4.45
CA THR A 50 4.90 -6.66 -5.44
C THR A 50 4.80 -8.14 -5.09
N ASP A 51 4.46 -8.99 -6.05
CA ASP A 51 4.39 -10.43 -5.85
C ASP A 51 5.79 -11.08 -5.74
N THR A 52 5.85 -12.38 -5.47
CA THR A 52 7.13 -13.12 -5.37
C THR A 52 7.85 -13.31 -6.71
N LYS A 53 7.20 -12.99 -7.83
CA LYS A 53 7.78 -12.99 -9.17
C LYS A 53 8.25 -11.60 -9.61
N GLY A 54 8.13 -10.58 -8.75
CA GLY A 54 8.50 -9.20 -9.05
C GLY A 54 7.43 -8.40 -9.78
N GLN A 55 6.21 -8.91 -9.92
CA GLN A 55 5.12 -8.21 -10.60
C GLN A 55 4.50 -7.18 -9.65
N LEU A 56 4.46 -5.92 -10.10
CA LEU A 56 3.83 -4.83 -9.38
C LEU A 56 2.31 -4.84 -9.59
N GLN A 57 1.56 -4.53 -8.54
CA GLN A 57 0.11 -4.35 -8.61
C GLN A 57 -0.31 -3.34 -9.69
N ILE A 58 -1.39 -3.67 -10.40
CA ILE A 58 -1.97 -2.83 -11.44
C ILE A 58 -2.59 -1.58 -10.81
N ALA A 59 -2.11 -0.41 -11.21
CA ALA A 59 -2.56 0.88 -10.66
C ALA A 59 -3.83 1.43 -11.31
N GLU A 60 -4.15 0.98 -12.53
CA GLU A 60 -5.37 1.37 -13.23
C GLU A 60 -6.60 0.78 -12.51
N ILE A 61 -7.61 1.62 -12.28
CA ILE A 61 -8.89 1.19 -11.71
C ILE A 61 -9.79 0.71 -12.86
N VAL A 62 -10.15 -0.57 -12.84
CA VAL A 62 -11.09 -1.17 -13.81
C VAL A 62 -12.37 -1.64 -13.11
N ARG A 63 -13.42 -1.90 -13.90
CA ARG A 63 -14.64 -2.49 -13.36
C ARG A 63 -14.34 -3.89 -12.81
N PRO A 64 -14.79 -4.24 -11.59
CA PRO A 64 -14.42 -5.51 -10.97
C PRO A 64 -14.91 -6.77 -11.70
N GLN A 65 -15.98 -6.69 -12.47
CA GLN A 65 -16.52 -7.86 -13.18
C GLN A 65 -15.86 -8.01 -14.56
N PRO A 66 -15.39 -9.21 -14.94
CA PRO A 66 -15.33 -10.48 -14.18
C PRO A 66 -14.00 -10.73 -13.44
N ALA A 67 -12.98 -9.88 -13.64
CA ALA A 67 -11.59 -10.18 -13.30
C ALA A 67 -11.15 -9.79 -11.87
N GLY A 68 -12.08 -9.31 -11.05
CA GLY A 68 -11.79 -8.72 -9.74
C GLY A 68 -11.44 -7.22 -9.84
N ALA A 69 -11.41 -6.56 -8.68
CA ALA A 69 -11.05 -5.14 -8.61
C ALA A 69 -9.55 -4.94 -8.83
N SER A 70 -9.19 -3.88 -9.55
CA SER A 70 -7.80 -3.40 -9.70
C SER A 70 -7.68 -1.96 -9.19
N GLY A 71 -6.47 -1.42 -9.24
CA GLY A 71 -6.15 -0.11 -8.70
C GLY A 71 -5.49 -0.21 -7.33
N LEU A 72 -4.90 0.91 -6.92
CA LEU A 72 -4.24 1.01 -5.62
C LEU A 72 -5.22 1.47 -4.55
N HIS A 73 -5.26 0.74 -3.44
CA HIS A 73 -6.08 1.15 -2.31
C HIS A 73 -5.54 2.49 -1.76
N THR A 74 -6.45 3.43 -1.60
CA THR A 74 -6.16 4.81 -1.20
C THR A 74 -7.05 5.20 -0.04
N ILE A 75 -6.48 5.84 0.97
CA ILE A 75 -7.21 6.50 2.05
C ILE A 75 -6.72 7.94 2.21
N ILE A 76 -7.54 8.78 2.84
CA ILE A 76 -7.11 10.12 3.29
C ILE A 76 -6.85 10.03 4.79
N ALA A 77 -5.61 10.27 5.19
CA ALA A 77 -5.24 10.43 6.58
C ALA A 77 -5.26 11.92 6.94
N ASP A 78 -6.09 12.31 7.89
CA ASP A 78 -6.06 13.66 8.47
C ASP A 78 -5.24 13.62 9.76
N VAL A 79 -4.09 14.30 9.76
CA VAL A 79 -3.16 14.33 10.88
C VAL A 79 -3.35 15.62 11.66
N GLU A 80 -3.91 15.50 12.85
CA GLU A 80 -3.96 16.57 13.85
C GLU A 80 -2.76 16.46 14.79
N GLN A 81 -2.26 17.58 15.29
CA GLN A 81 -1.13 17.61 16.22
C GLN A 81 -1.70 17.57 17.65
N THR A 82 -1.37 16.52 18.40
CA THR A 82 -1.66 16.44 19.84
C THR A 82 -0.67 17.27 20.65
#